data_AF-A0A7W7T1K0-F1
#
_entry.id   AF-A0A7W7T1K0-F1
#
_cell.length_a   1.000
_cell.length_b   1.000
_cell.length_c   1.000
_cell.angle_alpha   90.00
_cell.angle_beta   90.00
_cell.angle_gamma   90.00
#
_symmetry.space_group_name_H-M   'P 1'
#
loop_
_entity.id
_entity.type
_entity.pdbx_description
1 polymer ?
#
loop_
_entity_poly.entity_id
_entity_poly.type
_entity_poly.pdbx_seq_one_letter_code
_entity_poly.pdbx_strand_id
1 'polypeptide(L)'
;MAMFTHLTPHDHVRSIMRTGLRAGSYRVPVLPSYAISHQWLRELRRGGQRTFLAVDFRLPDDQPVTVGHYGGPSRSPPPRPSPACRARPTRAGTRSSSRAGSVGANRTACGT
;
A
#
# COMPACT_ATOMS: atom_id res chain seq x y z
N MET A 1 -0.31 8.35 7.85
CA MET A 1 -1.38 8.73 6.91
C MET A 1 -0.72 9.16 5.62
N ALA A 2 -1.19 8.67 4.48
CA ALA A 2 -0.68 9.07 3.16
C ALA A 2 -1.67 9.99 2.44
N MET A 3 -1.17 10.92 1.64
CA MET A 3 -1.99 11.82 0.82
C MET A 3 -1.86 11.45 -0.65
N PHE A 4 -3.00 11.35 -1.32
CA PHE A 4 -3.10 11.00 -2.73
C PHE A 4 -3.91 12.05 -3.47
N THR A 5 -3.53 12.30 -4.71
CA THR A 5 -4.30 13.15 -5.61
C THR A 5 -4.93 12.31 -6.72
N HIS A 6 -6.17 12.65 -7.05
CA HIS A 6 -6.85 12.17 -8.24
C HIS A 6 -7.05 13.34 -9.21
N LEU A 7 -6.52 13.20 -10.43
CA LEU A 7 -6.72 14.17 -11.51
C LEU A 7 -8.01 13.84 -12.25
N THR A 8 -8.93 14.80 -12.33
CA THR A 8 -10.24 14.61 -12.95
C THR A 8 -10.62 15.81 -13.82
N PRO A 9 -11.29 15.63 -14.97
CA PRO A 9 -11.88 16.74 -15.69
C PRO A 9 -12.86 17.52 -14.82
N HIS A 10 -12.93 18.82 -15.06
CA HIS A 10 -13.80 19.73 -14.32
C HIS A 10 -15.26 19.26 -14.24
N ASP A 11 -15.79 18.67 -15.32
CA ASP A 11 -17.20 18.28 -15.41
C ASP A 11 -17.59 17.16 -14.44
N HIS A 12 -16.62 16.36 -13.99
CA HIS A 12 -16.84 15.20 -13.13
C HIS A 12 -16.77 15.54 -11.63
N VAL A 13 -16.31 16.75 -11.28
CA VAL A 13 -16.01 17.13 -9.90
C VAL A 13 -17.25 17.14 -9.02
N ARG A 14 -18.35 17.73 -9.49
CA ARG A 14 -19.61 17.74 -8.73
C ARG A 14 -20.12 16.33 -8.44
N SER A 15 -19.94 15.40 -9.39
CA SER A 15 -20.30 14.00 -9.20
C SER A 15 -19.41 13.34 -8.15
N ILE A 16 -18.09 13.53 -8.24
CA ILE A 16 -17.12 13.00 -7.28
C ILE A 16 -17.38 13.51 -5.86
N MET A 17 -17.72 14.78 -5.69
CA MET A 17 -18.03 15.34 -4.36
C MET A 17 -19.32 14.74 -3.77
N ARG A 18 -20.27 14.31 -4.61
CA ARG A 18 -21.55 13.74 -4.18
C ARG A 18 -21.48 12.22 -3.95
N THR A 19 -20.79 11.49 -4.81
CA THR A 19 -20.77 10.01 -4.80
C THR A 19 -19.44 9.41 -4.33
N GLY A 20 -18.42 10.25 -4.14
CA GLY A 20 -17.05 9.81 -3.90
C GLY A 20 -16.33 9.34 -5.16
N LEU A 21 -15.09 8.91 -4.96
CA LEU A 21 -14.21 8.38 -6.01
C LEU A 21 -14.55 6.92 -6.32
N ARG A 22 -14.75 6.60 -7.60
CA ARG A 22 -15.03 5.23 -8.04
C ARG A 22 -13.79 4.34 -8.03
N ALA A 23 -13.98 3.04 -7.88
CA ALA A 23 -12.92 2.05 -8.08
C ALA A 23 -12.40 2.10 -9.54
N GLY A 24 -11.12 1.73 -9.74
CA GLY A 24 -10.49 1.76 -11.07
C GLY A 24 -9.94 3.11 -11.54
N SER A 25 -10.10 4.18 -10.75
CA SER A 25 -9.47 5.47 -11.04
C SER A 25 -8.01 5.52 -10.57
N TYR A 26 -7.12 6.07 -11.42
CA TYR A 26 -5.71 6.25 -11.08
C TYR A 26 -5.54 7.36 -10.05
N ARG A 27 -4.70 7.09 -9.06
CA ARG A 27 -4.38 7.98 -7.93
C ARG A 27 -2.86 8.00 -7.78
N VAL A 28 -2.28 9.18 -7.63
CA VAL A 28 -0.83 9.34 -7.46
C VAL A 28 -0.55 9.94 -6.09
N PRO A 29 0.54 9.56 -5.42
CA PRO A 29 0.91 10.18 -4.15
C PRO A 29 1.19 11.66 -4.36
N VAL A 30 0.79 12.49 -3.39
CA VAL A 30 1.20 13.90 -3.37
C VAL A 30 2.69 13.94 -3.02
N LEU A 31 3.50 14.35 -3.99
CA LEU A 31 4.95 14.46 -3.86
C LEU A 31 5.37 15.93 -3.74
N PRO A 32 6.42 16.27 -2.98
CA PRO A 32 6.88 17.65 -2.82
C PRO A 32 7.20 18.35 -4.15
N SER A 33 7.70 17.60 -5.13
CA SER A 33 8.11 18.13 -6.43
C SER A 33 7.00 18.22 -7.46
N TYR A 34 5.80 17.65 -7.20
CA TYR A 34 4.66 17.56 -8.12
C TYR A 34 4.96 17.03 -9.54
N ALA A 35 6.18 16.57 -9.82
CA ALA A 35 6.67 16.28 -11.16
C ALA A 35 5.87 15.14 -11.82
N ILE A 36 5.58 14.09 -11.06
CA ILE A 36 4.77 12.95 -11.50
C ILE A 36 3.32 13.39 -11.81
N SER A 37 2.71 14.20 -10.94
CA SER A 37 1.35 14.73 -11.17
C SER A 37 1.30 15.58 -12.44
N HIS A 38 2.32 16.41 -12.68
CA HIS A 38 2.43 17.21 -13.92
C HIS A 38 2.67 16.34 -15.16
N GLN A 39 3.40 15.23 -15.03
CA GLN A 39 3.57 14.27 -16.13
C GLN A 39 2.23 13.63 -16.51
N TRP A 40 1.46 13.16 -15.52
CA TRP A 40 0.12 12.61 -15.77
C TRP A 40 -0.84 13.64 -16.34
N LEU A 41 -0.81 14.88 -15.86
CA LEU A 41 -1.63 15.94 -16.40
C LEU A 41 -1.35 16.19 -17.88
N ARG A 42 -0.08 16.16 -18.29
CA ARG A 42 0.30 16.27 -19.72
C ARG A 42 -0.25 15.12 -20.55
N GLU A 43 -0.15 13.89 -20.03
CA GLU A 43 -0.67 12.71 -20.72
C GLU A 43 -2.21 12.77 -20.85
N LEU A 44 -2.91 13.11 -19.78
CA LEU A 44 -4.37 13.23 -19.77
C LEU A 44 -4.87 14.33 -20.72
N ARG A 45 -4.13 15.44 -20.84
CA ARG A 45 -4.45 16.52 -21.80
C ARG A 45 -4.33 16.08 -23.26
N ARG A 46 -3.57 15.02 -23.57
CA ARG A 46 -3.56 14.43 -24.93
C ARG A 46 -4.91 13.87 -25.33
N GLY A 47 -5.74 13.47 -24.36
CA GLY A 47 -7.11 13.01 -24.57
C GLY A 47 -8.13 14.11 -24.88
N GLY A 48 -7.69 15.37 -25.09
CA GLY A 48 -8.55 16.48 -25.54
C GLY A 48 -9.25 17.28 -24.42
N GLN A 49 -9.16 16.84 -23.17
CA GLN A 49 -9.67 17.60 -22.02
C GLN A 49 -8.73 18.75 -21.67
N ARG A 50 -9.29 19.95 -21.45
CA ARG A 50 -8.52 21.18 -21.23
C ARG A 50 -8.34 21.54 -19.76
N THR A 51 -9.37 21.31 -18.96
CA THR A 51 -9.41 21.74 -17.56
C THR A 51 -9.51 20.52 -16.65
N PHE A 52 -8.45 20.31 -15.88
CA PHE A 52 -8.38 19.27 -14.86
C PHE A 52 -8.30 19.91 -13.48
N LEU A 53 -8.91 19.24 -12.52
CA LEU A 53 -8.84 19.56 -11.11
C LEU A 53 -8.17 18.39 -10.38
N ALA A 54 -7.40 18.74 -9.34
CA ALA A 54 -6.80 17.79 -8.43
C ALA A 54 -7.72 17.64 -7.22
N VAL A 55 -8.16 16.41 -6.94
CA VAL A 55 -8.91 16.06 -5.74
C VAL A 55 -7.97 15.32 -4.81
N ASP A 56 -7.52 16.02 -3.76
CA ASP A 56 -6.67 15.44 -2.73
C ASP A 56 -7.48 14.72 -1.66
N PHE A 57 -7.04 13.54 -1.27
CA PHE A 57 -7.64 12.78 -0.18
C PHE A 57 -6.57 12.12 0.68
N ARG A 58 -6.92 11.87 1.94
CA ARG A 58 -6.06 11.21 2.92
C ARG A 58 -6.47 9.75 3.04
N LEU A 59 -5.47 8.88 3.11
CA LEU A 59 -5.65 7.46 3.33
C LEU A 59 -4.97 7.02 4.63
N PRO A 60 -5.66 6.28 5.50
CA PRO A 60 -5.06 5.62 6.65
C PRO A 60 -3.97 4.62 6.25
N ASP A 61 -2.93 4.45 7.07
CA ASP A 61 -1.78 3.59 6.75
C ASP A 61 -2.08 2.09 6.86
N ASP A 62 -3.18 1.76 7.53
CA ASP A 62 -3.74 0.43 7.71
C ASP A 62 -4.72 0.05 6.59
N GLN A 63 -5.10 0.99 5.73
CA GLN A 63 -5.97 0.71 4.59
C GLN A 63 -5.21 -0.09 3.52
N PRO A 64 -5.69 -1.29 3.12
CA PRO A 64 -5.09 -2.03 2.01
C PRO A 64 -5.34 -1.29 0.68
N VAL A 65 -4.30 -1.20 -0.15
CA VAL A 65 -4.35 -0.56 -1.47
C VAL A 65 -3.75 -1.44 -2.56
N THR A 66 -4.45 -1.52 -3.70
CA THR A 66 -3.95 -2.16 -4.91
C THR A 66 -3.05 -1.20 -5.66
N VAL A 67 -1.85 -1.65 -6.05
CA VAL A 67 -0.89 -0.85 -6.81
C VAL A 67 -0.65 -1.51 -8.16
N GLY A 68 -0.56 -0.71 -9.23
CA GLY A 68 -0.32 -1.21 -10.57
C GLY A 68 0.25 -0.13 -11.48
N HIS A 69 0.85 -0.56 -12.59
CA HIS A 69 1.26 0.34 -13.65
C HIS A 69 0.05 0.75 -14.48
N TYR A 70 0.08 1.96 -15.02
CA TYR A 70 -0.96 2.41 -15.96
C TYR A 70 -1.00 1.52 -17.20
N GLY A 71 -2.20 1.09 -17.58
CA GLY A 71 -2.40 0.11 -18.67
C GLY A 71 -1.95 -1.32 -18.37
N GLY A 72 -1.43 -1.60 -17.17
CA GLY A 72 -0.94 -2.91 -16.76
C GLY A 72 -1.85 -3.61 -15.73
N PRO A 73 -1.58 -4.89 -15.42
CA PRO A 73 -2.30 -5.62 -14.38
C PRO A 73 -2.08 -4.98 -13.00
N SER A 74 -3.16 -4.85 -12.23
CA SER A 74 -3.11 -4.34 -10.87
C SER A 74 -2.79 -5.47 -9.89
N ARG A 75 -1.83 -5.26 -8.97
CA ARG A 75 -1.45 -6.25 -7.96
C ARG A 75 -2.06 -5.89 -6.61
N SER A 76 -2.81 -6.83 -6.04
CA SER A 76 -3.28 -6.74 -4.65
C SER A 76 -2.06 -6.74 -3.71
N PRO A 77 -2.07 -5.95 -2.63
CA PRO A 77 -1.04 -6.04 -1.62
C PRO A 77 -1.11 -7.43 -0.96
N PRO A 78 0.03 -8.01 -0.55
CA PRO A 78 0.02 -9.22 0.27
C PRO A 78 -0.70 -8.92 1.59
N PRO A 79 -1.39 -9.92 2.20
CA PRO A 79 -2.02 -9.73 3.50
C PRO A 79 -0.98 -9.29 4.53
N ARG A 80 -1.27 -8.21 5.26
CA ARG A 80 -0.39 -7.74 6.33
C ARG A 80 -0.40 -8.76 7.48
N PRO A 81 0.75 -9.13 8.06
CA PRO A 81 0.77 -9.93 9.26
C PRO A 81 0.15 -9.12 10.42
N SER A 82 -0.82 -9.69 11.12
CA SER A 82 -1.36 -9.13 12.35
C SER A 82 -0.24 -8.93 13.39
N PRO A 83 -0.24 -7.83 14.17
CA PRO A 83 0.81 -7.53 15.14
C PRO A 83 0.92 -8.53 16.33
N ALA A 84 0.15 -9.63 16.31
CA ALA A 84 -0.01 -10.54 17.44
C ALA A 84 1.18 -11.48 17.73
N CYS A 85 2.19 -11.59 16.84
CA CYS A 85 3.31 -12.52 17.06
C CYS A 85 4.67 -11.82 17.08
N ARG A 86 4.87 -10.89 18.02
CA ARG A 86 6.23 -10.61 18.48
C ARG A 86 6.56 -11.63 19.58
N ALA A 87 7.04 -12.81 19.18
CA ALA A 87 7.54 -13.80 20.12
C ALA A 87 8.58 -13.11 21.01
N ARG A 88 8.26 -13.03 22.31
CA ARG A 88 9.14 -12.48 23.33
C ARG A 88 10.38 -13.39 23.37
N PRO A 89 11.61 -12.88 23.18
CA PRO A 89 12.78 -13.73 23.30
C PRO A 89 12.85 -14.23 24.74
N THR A 90 12.60 -15.52 24.93
CA THR A 90 12.93 -16.20 26.18
C THR A 90 14.44 -16.21 26.28
N ARG A 91 14.97 -15.47 27.25
CA ARG A 91 16.38 -15.44 27.62
C ARG A 91 16.80 -16.88 27.93
N ALA A 92 17.47 -17.54 26.98
CA ALA A 92 18.08 -18.85 27.22
C ALA A 92 19.16 -18.66 28.29
N GLY A 93 18.96 -19.31 29.44
CA GLY A 93 19.90 -19.30 30.54
C GLY A 93 21.24 -19.89 30.10
N THR A 94 22.32 -19.27 30.58
CA THR A 94 23.69 -19.75 30.52
C THR A 94 23.74 -21.19 31.03
N ARG A 95 23.98 -22.18 30.16
CA ARG A 95 24.37 -23.52 30.60
C ARG A 95 25.88 -23.67 30.46
N SER A 96 26.52 -23.75 31.61
CA SER A 96 27.86 -24.31 31.79
C SER A 96 27.90 -25.77 31.32
N SER A 97 28.83 -26.05 30.41
CA SER A 97 29.61 -27.31 30.27
C SER A 97 29.08 -28.58 30.93
N SER A 98 28.68 -29.59 30.13
CA SER A 98 29.26 -30.94 30.21
C SER A 98 28.86 -31.82 29.01
N ARG A 99 29.90 -32.35 28.35
CA ARG A 99 29.97 -33.49 27.43
C ARG A 99 28.84 -34.54 27.53
N ALA A 100 28.28 -34.93 26.37
CA ALA A 100 27.96 -36.31 25.92
C ALA A 100 26.63 -36.38 25.14
N GLY A 101 26.64 -37.07 23.98
CA GLY A 101 25.51 -37.88 23.52
C GLY A 101 24.52 -37.28 22.52
N SER A 102 24.70 -37.70 21.26
CA SER A 102 23.66 -38.26 20.36
C SER A 102 22.39 -37.48 19.95
N VAL A 103 22.26 -37.36 18.63
CA VAL A 103 21.08 -37.67 17.78
C VAL A 103 19.94 -36.65 17.78
N GLY A 104 19.68 -36.14 16.57
CA GLY A 104 18.65 -35.17 16.27
C GLY A 104 17.22 -35.68 16.45
N ALA A 105 16.33 -34.74 16.76
CA ALA A 105 14.91 -34.84 16.56
C ALA A 105 14.38 -33.44 16.26
N ASN A 106 14.30 -33.10 14.97
CA ASN A 106 13.59 -31.93 14.52
C ASN A 106 12.10 -32.27 14.52
N ARG A 107 11.39 -31.93 15.60
CA ARG A 107 9.93 -32.04 15.67
C ARG A 107 9.33 -30.64 15.71
N THR A 108 8.94 -30.20 14.52
CA THR A 108 7.89 -29.24 14.25
C THR A 108 6.62 -29.65 14.99
N ALA A 109 6.17 -28.85 15.95
CA ALA A 109 4.79 -28.89 16.45
C ALA A 109 4.49 -27.63 17.28
N CYS A 110 3.65 -26.76 16.74
CA CYS A 110 2.65 -26.01 17.51
C CYS A 110 1.49 -25.70 16.56
N GLY A 111 0.42 -26.49 16.69
CA GLY A 111 -0.96 -25.98 16.60
C GLY A 111 -1.24 -25.06 17.79
N THR A 112 -2.37 -24.37 17.89
CA THR A 112 -3.74 -24.70 17.46
C THR A 112 -4.46 -23.43 17.02
#